data_AF-A0A2T8HLE0-F1
#
_entry.id   AF-A0A2T8HLE0-F1
#
_cell.length_a   1.000
_cell.length_b   1.000
_cell.length_c   1.000
_cell.angle_alpha   90.00
_cell.angle_beta   90.00
_cell.angle_gamma   90.00
#
_symmetry.space_group_name_H-M   'P 1'
#
loop_
_entity.id
_entity.type
_entity.pdbx_description
1 polymer ?
#
loop_
_entity_poly.entity_id
_entity_poly.type
_entity_poly.pdbx_seq_one_letter_code
_entity_poly.pdbx_strand_id
1 'polypeptide(L)'
;MASELTHLKTNVTDLTKHENDFPHKFLLSIGFQKQSHLWDDMDTYHTISTESAFEIHVVAYSTVWLEANGKLTLLKDVKRCEDLLDLIKLL
;
A
#
# COMPACT_ATOMS: atom_id res chain seq x y z
N MET A 1 20.61 32.82 23.81
CA MET A 1 19.33 33.00 23.10
C MET A 1 19.23 31.87 22.09
N ALA A 2 18.52 30.80 22.42
CA ALA A 2 18.41 29.61 21.59
C ALA A 2 17.22 29.79 20.64
N SER A 3 17.48 29.65 19.34
CA SER A 3 16.47 29.73 18.27
C SER A 3 15.29 28.80 18.54
N GLU A 4 14.10 29.37 18.45
CA GLU A 4 12.83 28.65 18.41
C GLU A 4 12.78 27.77 17.16
N LEU A 5 13.02 26.47 17.34
CA LEU A 5 12.76 25.40 16.38
C LEU A 5 11.27 25.01 16.41
N THR A 6 10.39 26.00 16.33
CA THR A 6 8.96 25.78 16.12
C THR A 6 8.72 25.94 14.63
N HIS A 7 8.57 24.85 13.85
CA HIS A 7 7.78 24.79 12.61
C HIS A 7 7.86 23.46 11.84
N LEU A 8 8.38 22.37 12.41
CA LEU A 8 8.13 21.03 11.88
C LEU A 8 7.04 20.33 12.71
N LYS A 9 5.78 20.78 12.53
CA LYS A 9 4.64 19.88 12.68
C LYS A 9 4.64 18.97 11.46
N THR A 10 5.55 18.00 11.46
CA THR A 10 5.46 16.85 10.58
C THR A 10 4.11 16.21 10.92
N ASN A 11 3.14 16.33 10.01
CA ASN A 11 1.92 15.53 10.08
C ASN A 11 2.35 14.08 9.90
N VAL A 12 2.78 13.46 10.99
CA VAL A 12 3.02 12.02 11.07
C VAL A 12 1.62 11.42 11.08
N THR A 13 1.11 11.06 9.91
CA THR A 13 -0.12 10.27 9.81
C THR A 13 0.15 8.94 10.49
N ASP A 14 -0.53 8.69 11.60
CA ASP A 14 -0.46 7.44 12.33
C ASP A 14 -1.20 6.35 11.54
N LEU A 15 -0.47 5.61 10.71
CA LEU A 15 -1.01 4.58 9.82
C LEU A 15 -1.43 3.31 10.58
N THR A 16 -1.07 3.18 11.86
CA THR A 16 -1.37 2.00 12.69
C THR A 16 -2.86 1.87 13.03
N LYS A 17 -3.65 2.92 12.81
CA LYS A 17 -5.06 3.01 13.23
C LYS A 17 -6.09 2.76 12.12
N HIS A 18 -5.63 2.64 10.88
CA HIS A 18 -6.51 2.57 9.72
C HIS A 18 -6.57 1.13 9.19
N GLU A 19 -7.52 0.35 9.72
CA GLU A 19 -7.81 -0.99 9.20
C GLU A 19 -8.57 -0.88 7.86
N ASN A 20 -8.10 -1.61 6.85
CA ASN A 20 -8.63 -1.67 5.49
C ASN A 20 -8.59 -0.32 4.73
N ASP A 21 -7.70 0.59 5.13
CA ASP A 21 -7.43 1.83 4.39
C ASP A 21 -5.93 1.98 4.15
N PHE A 22 -5.55 1.96 2.87
CA PHE A 22 -4.19 2.06 2.36
C PHE A 22 -4.08 3.38 1.59
N PRO A 23 -3.69 4.48 2.26
CA PRO A 23 -3.73 5.80 1.64
C PRO A 23 -2.86 5.87 0.39
N HIS A 24 -3.34 6.55 -0.64
CA HIS A 24 -2.61 6.69 -1.91
C HIS A 24 -1.15 7.14 -1.73
N LYS A 25 -0.92 8.14 -0.86
CA LYS A 25 0.43 8.66 -0.58
C LYS A 25 1.34 7.61 0.07
N PHE A 26 0.77 6.76 0.92
CA PHE A 26 1.50 5.66 1.55
C PHE A 26 1.91 4.62 0.50
N LEU A 27 0.96 4.17 -0.33
CA LEU A 27 1.24 3.22 -1.42
C LEU A 27 2.36 3.72 -2.34
N LEU A 28 2.30 4.98 -2.77
CA LEU A 28 3.37 5.57 -3.58
C LEU A 28 4.72 5.63 -2.85
N SER A 29 4.72 5.92 -1.53
CA SER A 29 5.95 6.05 -0.75
C SER A 29 6.72 4.74 -0.58
N ILE A 30 6.04 3.60 -0.70
CA ILE A 30 6.64 2.26 -0.56
C ILE A 30 6.85 1.57 -1.92
N GLY A 31 6.61 2.28 -3.03
CA GLY A 31 6.95 1.82 -4.38
C GLY A 31 5.79 1.32 -5.24
N PHE A 32 4.54 1.35 -4.76
CA PHE A 32 3.41 1.02 -5.62
C PHE A 32 3.23 2.07 -6.71
N GLN A 33 2.82 1.60 -7.89
CA GLN A 33 2.46 2.43 -9.03
C GLN A 33 0.95 2.40 -9.25
N LYS A 34 0.35 3.57 -9.42
CA LYS A 34 -1.06 3.67 -9.82
C LYS A 34 -1.18 3.16 -11.26
N GLN A 35 -2.10 2.23 -11.49
CA GLN A 35 -2.36 1.76 -12.83
C GLN A 35 -3.30 2.68 -13.59
N SER A 36 -3.07 2.77 -14.91
CA SER A 36 -3.91 3.59 -15.81
C SER A 36 -5.23 2.90 -16.16
N HIS A 37 -5.30 1.58 -15.95
CA HIS A 37 -6.50 0.79 -16.15
C HIS A 37 -7.25 0.64 -14.83
N LEU A 38 -8.53 0.26 -14.92
CA LEU A 38 -9.33 -0.04 -13.76
C LEU A 38 -9.35 -1.56 -13.54
N TRP A 39 -9.45 -1.95 -12.28
CA TRP A 39 -9.73 -3.34 -11.90
C TRP A 39 -11.16 -3.69 -12.32
N ASP A 40 -11.50 -4.98 -12.43
CA ASP A 40 -12.74 -5.51 -13.02
C ASP A 40 -14.02 -4.70 -12.71
N ASP A 41 -14.17 -4.20 -11.47
CA ASP A 41 -15.33 -3.40 -11.01
C ASP A 41 -15.17 -1.87 -11.18
N MET A 42 -14.34 -1.43 -12.13
CA MET A 42 -14.02 -0.02 -12.36
C MET A 42 -13.28 0.66 -11.22
N ASP A 43 -12.62 -0.13 -10.35
CA ASP A 43 -11.89 0.39 -9.21
C ASP A 43 -10.46 0.79 -9.59
N THR A 44 -9.99 1.89 -8.99
CA THR A 44 -8.57 2.24 -9.08
C THR A 44 -7.76 1.20 -8.32
N TYR A 45 -6.64 0.78 -8.91
CA TYR A 45 -5.71 -0.10 -8.24
C TYR A 45 -4.26 0.37 -8.39
N HIS A 46 -3.46 -0.09 -7.44
CA HIS A 46 -2.03 0.18 -7.35
C HIS A 46 -1.30 -1.14 -7.37
N THR A 47 -0.19 -1.22 -8.09
CA THR A 47 0.60 -2.46 -8.16
C THR A 47 2.04 -2.25 -7.79
N ILE A 48 2.64 -3.29 -7.23
CA ILE A 48 4.08 -3.39 -7.05
C ILE A 48 4.51 -4.80 -7.45
N SER A 49 5.50 -4.89 -8.32
CA SER A 49 6.13 -6.16 -8.68
C SER A 49 7.30 -6.40 -7.73
N THR A 50 7.34 -7.58 -7.10
CA THR A 50 8.47 -7.99 -6.26
C THR A 50 9.52 -8.72 -7.08
N GLU A 51 10.74 -8.84 -6.56
CA GLU A 51 11.85 -9.52 -7.25
C GLU A 51 11.56 -11.02 -7.48
N SER A 52 10.70 -11.61 -6.65
CA SER A 52 10.33 -13.03 -6.68
C SER A 52 9.21 -13.36 -7.69
N ALA A 53 8.96 -12.49 -8.68
CA ALA A 53 7.92 -12.65 -9.70
C ALA A 53 6.48 -12.69 -9.15
N PHE A 54 6.25 -12.10 -7.98
CA PHE A 54 4.91 -11.82 -7.46
C PHE A 54 4.53 -10.39 -7.77
N GLU A 55 3.24 -10.15 -8.01
CA GLU A 55 2.69 -8.79 -8.01
C GLU A 55 1.68 -8.64 -6.90
N ILE A 56 1.78 -7.54 -6.15
CA ILE A 56 0.81 -7.18 -5.15
C ILE A 56 -0.04 -6.06 -5.74
N HIS A 57 -1.36 -6.26 -5.71
CA HIS A 57 -2.35 -5.30 -6.20
C HIS A 57 -3.17 -4.79 -5.00
N VAL A 58 -3.22 -3.48 -4.80
CA VAL A 58 -4.11 -2.84 -3.84
C VAL A 58 -5.24 -2.16 -4.59
N VAL A 59 -6.45 -2.70 -4.45
CA VAL A 59 -7.67 -2.27 -5.17
C VAL A 59 -8.52 -1.41 -4.24
N ALA A 60 -9.07 -0.32 -4.78
CA ALA A 60 -9.94 0.61 -4.07
C ALA A 60 -9.38 1.09 -2.71
N TYR A 61 -8.05 1.19 -2.61
CA TYR A 61 -7.33 1.55 -1.37
C TYR A 61 -7.62 0.67 -0.16
N SER A 62 -8.18 -0.53 -0.33
CA SER A 62 -8.69 -1.32 0.81
C SER A 62 -8.46 -2.82 0.69
N THR A 63 -8.35 -3.33 -0.54
CA THR A 63 -8.33 -4.77 -0.79
C THR A 63 -6.99 -5.17 -1.40
N VAL A 64 -6.31 -6.13 -0.80
CA VAL A 64 -4.99 -6.60 -1.26
C VAL A 64 -5.09 -7.94 -1.95
N TRP A 65 -4.61 -8.00 -3.18
CA TRP A 65 -4.51 -9.22 -3.98
C TRP A 65 -3.05 -9.52 -4.28
N LEU A 66 -2.70 -10.80 -4.24
CA LEU A 66 -1.42 -11.31 -4.68
C LEU A 66 -1.61 -12.05 -6.00
N GLU A 67 -0.87 -11.66 -7.02
CA GLU A 67 -0.76 -12.37 -8.27
C GLU A 67 0.54 -13.18 -8.32
N ALA A 68 0.39 -14.47 -8.60
CA ALA A 68 1.50 -15.38 -8.83
C ALA A 68 1.17 -16.28 -10.02
N ASN A 69 2.03 -16.29 -11.04
CA ASN A 69 1.87 -17.12 -12.24
C ASN A 69 0.48 -16.96 -12.91
N GLY A 70 -0.03 -15.72 -13.01
CA GLY A 70 -1.34 -15.42 -13.59
C GLY A 70 -2.54 -15.83 -12.73
N LYS A 71 -2.31 -16.21 -11.46
CA LYS A 71 -3.37 -16.52 -10.50
C LYS A 71 -3.46 -15.43 -9.44
N LEU A 72 -4.65 -14.85 -9.31
CA LEU A 72 -4.97 -13.86 -8.27
C LEU A 72 -5.49 -14.55 -7.00
N THR A 73 -4.94 -14.14 -5.85
CA THR A 73 -5.32 -14.62 -4.53
C THR A 73 -5.61 -13.44 -3.60
N LEU A 74 -6.82 -13.37 -3.06
CA LEU A 74 -7.21 -12.34 -2.10
C LEU A 74 -6.55 -12.59 -0.74
N LEU A 75 -5.84 -11.59 -0.21
CA LEU A 75 -5.19 -11.65 1.10
C LEU A 75 -6.08 -11.00 2.16
N LYS A 76 -6.92 -11.79 2.82
CA LYS A 76 -7.90 -11.29 3.82
C LYS A 76 -7.27 -10.80 5.12
N ASP A 77 -6.05 -11.22 5.40
CA ASP A 77 -5.34 -10.90 6.65
C ASP A 77 -4.47 -9.65 6.53
N VAL A 78 -4.30 -9.09 5.32
CA VAL A 78 -3.56 -7.85 5.10
C VAL A 78 -4.54 -6.69 5.22
N LYS A 79 -4.58 -6.09 6.41
CA LYS A 79 -5.57 -5.06 6.74
C LYS A 79 -4.95 -3.76 7.16
N ARG A 80 -3.68 -3.75 7.54
CA ARG A 80 -2.96 -2.55 7.99
C ARG A 80 -1.78 -2.26 7.08
N CYS A 81 -1.36 -1.00 7.08
CA CYS A 81 -0.18 -0.56 6.35
C CYS A 81 1.06 -1.37 6.75
N GLU A 82 1.19 -1.73 8.04
CA GLU A 82 2.27 -2.57 8.53
C GLU A 82 2.21 -4.00 7.98
N ASP A 83 1.02 -4.61 7.89
CA ASP A 83 0.84 -5.95 7.31
C ASP A 83 1.29 -5.96 5.84
N LEU A 84 0.97 -4.88 5.10
CA LEU A 84 1.38 -4.72 3.70
C LEU A 84 2.90 -4.54 3.57
N LEU A 85 3.53 -3.77 4.47
CA LEU A 85 4.98 -3.62 4.51
C LEU A 85 5.68 -4.95 4.83
N ASP A 86 5.15 -5.71 5.76
CA ASP A 86 5.73 -7.01 6.13
C ASP A 86 5.53 -8.03 5.02
N LEU A 87 4.40 -8.02 4.32
CA LEU A 87 4.19 -8.83 3.12
C LEU A 87 5.25 -8.54 2.05
N ILE A 88 5.54 -7.27 1.77
CA ILE A 88 6.54 -6.88 0.76
C ILE A 88 7.95 -7.34 1.15
N LYS A 89 8.29 -7.37 2.44
CA LYS A 89 9.60 -7.85 2.90
C LYS A 89 9.73 -9.38 2.83
N LEU A 90 8.62 -10.10 2.88
CA LEU A 90 8.59 -11.57 2.88
C LEU A 90 8.66 -12.17 1.48
N LEU A 91 8.27 -11.40 0.45
CA LEU A 91 8.21 -11.81 -0.95
C LEU A 91 9.39 -11.26 -1.75
#